data_AF-X1SY41-F1
#
_entry.id   AF-X1SY41-F1
#
_cell.length_a   1.000
_cell.length_b   1.000
_cell.length_c   1.000
_cell.angle_alpha   90.00
_cell.angle_beta   90.00
_cell.angle_gamma   90.00
#
_symmetry.space_group_name_H-M   'P 1'
#
loop_
_entity.id
_entity.type
_entity.pdbx_description
1 polymer ?
#
loop_
_entity_poly.entity_id
_entity_poly.type
_entity_poly.pdbx_seq_one_letter_code
_entity_poly.pdbx_strand_id
1 'polypeptide(L)'
;MCGIAGYIGKKPIEKSKILLTLNAMRNRGPDHQDYRLFQHRDTYVSLLHSRLSIIDLDARSNQPFTIGDYTIIYNGEIYNYI
;
A
#
# COMPACT_ATOMS: atom_id res chain seq x y z
N MET A 1 -9.28 0.69 -10.62
CA MET A 1 -8.36 -0.44 -10.33
C MET A 1 -7.27 0.09 -9.44
N CYS A 2 -6.98 -0.54 -8.30
CA CYS A 2 -6.01 -0.04 -7.32
C CYS A 2 -4.64 0.37 -7.90
N GLY A 3 -3.96 1.28 -7.20
CA GLY A 3 -2.56 1.65 -7.43
C GLY A 3 -1.66 1.00 -6.37
N ILE A 4 -0.50 0.51 -6.80
CA ILE A 4 0.55 0.02 -5.90
C ILE A 4 1.88 0.66 -6.27
N ALA A 5 2.67 0.98 -5.25
CA ALA A 5 4.06 1.39 -5.42
C ALA A 5 4.89 0.86 -4.27
N GLY A 6 6.18 0.66 -4.51
CA GLY A 6 7.09 0.19 -3.48
C GLY A 6 8.52 0.65 -3.71
N TYR A 7 9.29 0.64 -2.64
CA TYR A 7 10.72 0.95 -2.66
C TYR A 7 11.46 0.00 -1.73
N ILE A 8 12.63 -0.45 -2.15
CA ILE A 8 13.60 -1.18 -1.33
C ILE A 8 14.96 -0.55 -1.58
N GLY A 9 15.65 -0.11 -0.54
CA GLY A 9 16.97 0.46 -0.70
C GLY A 9 17.67 0.85 0.59
N LYS A 10 18.81 1.54 0.46
CA LYS A 10 19.72 1.84 1.59
C LYS A 10 19.41 3.13 2.34
N LYS A 11 18.45 3.93 1.86
CA LYS A 11 18.03 5.18 2.50
C LYS A 11 16.50 5.23 2.57
N PRO A 12 15.92 5.81 3.63
CA PRO A 12 14.48 6.00 3.68
C PRO A 12 14.03 6.98 2.58
N ILE A 13 12.83 6.79 2.05
CA ILE A 13 12.18 7.78 1.19
C ILE A 13 11.60 8.90 2.06
N GLU A 14 11.83 10.14 1.65
CA GLU A 14 11.21 11.31 2.26
C GLU A 14 9.68 11.25 2.18
N LYS A 15 9.01 11.64 3.27
CA LYS A 15 7.54 11.65 3.36
C LYS A 15 6.87 12.43 2.22
N SER A 16 7.46 13.53 1.78
CA SER A 16 6.96 14.34 0.65
C SER A 16 6.85 13.53 -0.64
N LYS A 17 7.88 12.73 -0.97
CA LYS A 17 7.89 11.85 -2.15
C LYS A 17 6.83 10.76 -2.04
N ILE A 18 6.64 10.18 -0.86
CA ILE A 18 5.57 9.21 -0.60
C ILE A 18 4.20 9.81 -0.90
N LEU A 19 3.92 11.00 -0.37
CA LEU A 19 2.64 11.68 -0.59
C LEU A 19 2.42 12.07 -2.05
N LEU A 20 3.47 12.53 -2.75
CA LEU A 20 3.43 12.80 -4.19
C LEU A 20 3.10 11.53 -4.98
N THR A 21 3.71 10.40 -4.65
CA THR A 21 3.43 9.12 -5.29
C THR A 21 2.01 8.64 -5.02
N LEU A 22 1.50 8.76 -3.79
CA LEU A 22 0.10 8.45 -3.47
C LEU A 22 -0.85 9.34 -4.29
N ASN A 23 -0.62 10.65 -4.31
CA ASN A 23 -1.46 11.56 -5.08
C ASN A 23 -1.44 11.25 -6.59
N ALA A 24 -0.28 10.90 -7.15
CA ALA A 24 -0.17 10.47 -8.55
C ALA A 24 -0.98 9.18 -8.84
N MET A 25 -1.15 8.30 -7.85
CA MET A 25 -1.97 7.10 -7.95
C MET A 25 -3.47 7.32 -7.67
N ARG A 26 -3.90 8.52 -7.26
CA ARG A 26 -5.28 8.78 -6.78
C ARG A 26 -6.37 8.36 -7.76
N ASN A 27 -6.17 8.57 -9.05
CA ASN A 27 -7.15 8.20 -10.09
C ASN A 27 -7.35 6.68 -10.25
N ARG A 28 -6.45 5.86 -9.68
CA ARG A 28 -6.54 4.39 -9.72
C ARG A 28 -7.48 3.85 -8.64
N GLY A 29 -7.45 4.47 -7.46
CA GLY A 29 -8.25 4.06 -6.31
C GLY A 29 -8.40 5.21 -5.32
N PRO A 30 -9.49 5.98 -5.40
CA PRO A 30 -9.67 7.19 -4.59
C PRO A 30 -10.23 6.92 -3.19
N ASP A 31 -10.66 5.70 -2.88
CA ASP A 31 -11.42 5.40 -1.65
C ASP A 31 -10.53 5.37 -0.41
N HIS A 32 -9.29 4.91 -0.55
CA HIS A 32 -8.31 4.93 0.54
C HIS A 32 -6.88 4.98 0.00
N GLN A 33 -6.01 5.74 0.66
CA GLN A 33 -4.59 5.81 0.33
C GLN A 33 -3.77 5.71 1.61
N ASP A 34 -2.80 4.78 1.65
CA ASP A 34 -1.91 4.64 2.80
C ASP A 34 -0.57 4.03 2.39
N TYR A 35 0.36 4.03 3.33
CA TYR A 35 1.69 3.47 3.18
C TYR A 35 2.19 2.84 4.47
N ARG A 36 3.15 1.93 4.34
CA ARG A 36 3.90 1.34 5.45
C ARG A 36 5.39 1.41 5.15
N LEU A 37 6.15 1.76 6.19
CA LEU A 37 7.60 1.87 6.15
C LEU A 37 8.18 0.82 7.08
N PHE A 38 9.18 0.11 6.60
CA PHE A 38 9.91 -0.89 7.35
C PHE A 38 11.40 -0.61 7.26
N GLN A 39 12.12 -1.05 8.28
CA GLN A 39 13.57 -1.09 8.28
C GLN A 39 14.02 -2.46 8.75
N HIS A 40 14.91 -3.08 8.00
CA HIS A 40 15.61 -4.29 8.40
C HIS A 40 17.10 -4.13 8.13
N ARG A 41 17.89 -4.06 9.21
CA ARG A 41 19.33 -3.71 9.15
C ARG A 41 19.50 -2.37 8.40
N ASP A 42 20.34 -2.35 7.37
CA ASP A 42 20.61 -1.19 6.52
C ASP A 42 19.69 -1.09 5.30
N THR A 43 18.54 -1.77 5.32
CA THR A 43 17.59 -1.77 4.22
C THR A 43 16.26 -1.19 4.67
N TYR A 44 15.77 -0.21 3.93
CA TYR A 44 14.48 0.44 4.10
C TYR A 44 13.53 -0.07 3.03
N VAL A 45 12.30 -0.35 3.44
CA VAL A 45 11.22 -0.78 2.56
C VAL A 45 10.04 0.17 2.72
N SER A 46 9.47 0.62 1.61
CA SER A 46 8.22 1.39 1.59
C SER A 46 7.21 0.64 0.75
N LEU A 47 6.00 0.43 1.27
CA LEU A 47 4.86 -0.12 0.55
C LEU A 47 3.76 0.93 0.54
N LEU A 48 3.26 1.30 -0.65
CA LEU A 48 2.25 2.35 -0.83
C LEU A 48 1.07 1.75 -1.61
N HIS A 49 -0.15 2.15 -1.24
CA HIS A 49 -1.36 1.65 -1.90
C HIS A 49 -2.41 2.76 -2.07
N SER A 50 -3.12 2.70 -3.20
CA SER A 50 -4.30 3.52 -3.51
C SER A 50 -5.44 2.57 -3.86
N ARG A 51 -6.42 2.45 -2.96
CA ARG A 51 -7.48 1.44 -3.01
C ARG A 51 -8.71 1.94 -3.76
N LEU A 52 -9.17 1.12 -4.70
CA LEU A 52 -10.54 1.14 -5.19
C LEU A 52 -11.27 -0.04 -4.53
N SER A 53 -12.36 0.24 -3.84
CA SER A 53 -13.09 -0.71 -3.01
C SER A 53 -14.22 -1.32 -3.83
N ILE A 54 -14.09 -2.60 -4.17
CA ILE A 54 -15.10 -3.34 -4.95
C ILE A 54 -15.66 -4.49 -4.10
N ILE A 55 -14.79 -5.35 -3.60
CA ILE A 55 -15.10 -6.44 -2.67
C ILE A 55 -14.55 -6.08 -1.29
N ASP A 56 -15.31 -6.43 -0.25
CA ASP A 56 -15.00 -6.18 1.17
C ASP A 56 -14.80 -4.68 1.46
N LEU A 57 -15.90 -3.93 1.46
CA LEU A 57 -15.90 -2.45 1.56
C LEU A 57 -15.50 -1.92 2.95
N ASP A 58 -15.22 -2.79 3.90
CA ASP A 58 -14.83 -2.43 5.26
C ASP A 58 -13.42 -1.82 5.31
N ALA A 59 -13.20 -0.87 6.22
CA ALA A 59 -11.90 -0.24 6.44
C ALA A 59 -10.82 -1.23 6.89
N ARG A 60 -11.19 -2.36 7.52
CA ARG A 60 -10.26 -3.46 7.85
C ARG A 60 -9.57 -4.05 6.61
N SER A 61 -10.17 -3.87 5.43
CA SER A 61 -9.70 -4.38 4.15
C SER A 61 -8.84 -3.35 3.39
N ASN A 62 -8.58 -2.19 4.01
CA ASN A 62 -7.64 -1.21 3.51
C ASN A 62 -6.22 -1.78 3.45
N GLN A 63 -5.46 -1.25 2.49
CA GLN A 63 -4.09 -1.66 2.21
C GLN A 63 -3.15 -0.48 2.50
N PRO A 64 -1.89 -0.71 2.91
CA PRO A 64 -1.24 -2.02 3.14
C PRO A 64 -1.86 -2.81 4.30
N PHE A 65 -2.03 -4.12 4.09
CA PHE A 65 -2.70 -5.00 5.05
C PHE A 65 -1.68 -5.81 5.84
N THR A 66 -1.82 -5.84 7.17
CA THR A 66 -0.87 -6.45 8.10
C THR A 66 -1.55 -7.51 8.96
N ILE A 67 -0.96 -8.71 9.01
CA ILE A 67 -1.30 -9.77 9.97
C ILE A 67 0.00 -10.27 10.60
N GLY A 68 0.11 -10.15 11.92
CA GLY A 68 1.36 -10.47 12.64
C GLY A 68 2.53 -9.68 12.06
N ASP A 69 3.60 -10.38 11.68
CA ASP A 69 4.81 -9.77 11.10
C ASP A 69 4.75 -9.64 9.57
N TYR A 70 3.64 -10.04 8.94
CA TYR A 70 3.48 -10.01 7.50
C TYR A 70 2.68 -8.79 7.07
N THR A 71 3.19 -8.05 6.08
CA THR A 71 2.44 -6.98 5.41
C THR A 71 2.42 -7.21 3.91
N ILE A 72 1.26 -7.04 3.30
CA ILE A 72 1.06 -7.15 1.87
C ILE A 72 0.45 -5.87 1.29
N ILE A 73 0.75 -5.65 0.01
CA ILE A 73 0.00 -4.77 -0.89
C ILE A 73 -0.32 -5.58 -2.14
N TYR A 74 -1.54 -5.44 -2.67
CA TYR A 74 -1.92 -6.14 -3.89
C TYR A 74 -2.92 -5.32 -4.72
N ASN A 75 -2.97 -5.60 -6.01
CA ASN A 75 -3.98 -5.03 -6.92
C ASN A 75 -4.69 -6.18 -7.64
N GLY A 76 -6.00 -6.30 -7.43
CA GLY A 76 -6.85 -7.35 -7.97
C GLY A 76 -7.97 -7.69 -6.99
N GLU A 77 -8.69 -8.77 -7.26
CA GLU A 77 -9.70 -9.33 -6.37
C GLU A 77 -9.39 -10.80 -6.08
N ILE A 78 -9.52 -11.19 -4.80
CA ILE A 78 -9.45 -12.60 -4.39
C ILE A 78 -10.89 -13.08 -4.32
N TYR A 79 -11.28 -14.04 -5.15
CA TYR A 79 -12.68 -14.52 -5.23
C TYR A 79 -12.95 -15.73 -4.33
N ASN A 80 -11.92 -16.44 -3.88
CA ASN A 80 -11.99 -17.62 -3.03
C ASN A 80 -11.73 -17.30 -1.56
N TYR A 81 -12.50 -16.36 -1.01
CA TYR A 81 -12.36 -15.88 0.38
C TYR A 81 -13.38 -16.46 1.37
N ILE A 82 -14.19 -17.42 0.90
CA ILE A 82 -15.21 -18.15 1.68
C ILE A 82 -14.74 -19.60 1.86
#